data_AF-A0A2N5ACF6-F1
#
_entry.id   AF-A0A2N5ACF6-F1
#
_cell.length_a   1.000
_cell.length_b   1.000
_cell.length_c   1.000
_cell.angle_alpha   90.00
_cell.angle_beta   90.00
_cell.angle_gamma   90.00
#
_symmetry.space_group_name_H-M   'P 1'
#
loop_
_entity.id
_entity.type
_entity.pdbx_description
1 polymer ?
#
loop_
_entity_poly.entity_id
_entity_poly.type
_entity_poly.pdbx_seq_one_letter_code
_entity_poly.pdbx_strand_id
1 'polypeptide(L)'
;MNNAFKEALKAGRPQIGLWLGLCSSYSAELLAGAGFDWLLIDGEHAPNNVQTVLTQLQAIAPYPSQPVVRPSWNDPVQIKQLLDVGAQTLLVPMVQNAEEARLAVSATRYPPAGIRGVGSALARASRWNRIPDYIHRANDAMCVL
;
A
#
# COMPACT_ATOMS: atom_id res chain seq x y z
N MET A 1 4.76 -4.81 12.42
CA MET A 1 4.49 -3.66 11.54
C MET A 1 3.23 -2.97 12.03
N ASN A 2 3.20 -1.65 12.06
CA ASN A 2 2.02 -0.87 12.42
C ASN A 2 1.66 0.02 11.22
N ASN A 3 0.38 0.26 10.96
CA ASN A 3 -0.08 1.15 9.89
C ASN A 3 -0.64 2.43 10.54
N ALA A 4 0.20 3.44 10.70
CA ALA A 4 -0.16 4.67 11.40
C ALA A 4 -1.30 5.42 10.70
N PHE A 5 -1.34 5.39 9.37
CA PHE A 5 -2.41 5.97 8.57
C PHE A 5 -3.76 5.30 8.87
N LYS A 6 -3.80 3.96 8.90
CA LYS A 6 -5.01 3.20 9.27
C LYS A 6 -5.53 3.57 10.66
N GLU A 7 -4.63 3.65 11.64
CA GLU A 7 -5.01 4.03 13.01
C GLU A 7 -5.49 5.49 13.10
N ALA A 8 -4.94 6.40 12.29
CA ALA A 8 -5.42 7.77 12.20
C ALA A 8 -6.84 7.87 11.64
N LEU A 9 -7.12 7.15 10.55
CA LEU A 9 -8.47 7.09 9.99
C LEU A 9 -9.47 6.49 10.98
N LYS A 10 -9.10 5.39 11.66
CA LYS A 10 -9.95 4.75 12.68
C LYS A 10 -10.27 5.69 13.85
N ALA A 11 -9.33 6.57 14.20
CA ALA A 11 -9.51 7.57 15.24
C ALA A 11 -10.23 8.85 14.76
N GLY A 12 -10.71 8.89 13.51
CA GLY A 12 -11.41 10.05 12.95
C GLY A 12 -10.52 11.28 12.75
N ARG A 13 -9.20 11.12 12.69
CA ARG A 13 -8.27 12.22 12.42
C ARG A 13 -8.21 12.48 10.91
N PRO A 14 -8.50 13.71 10.44
CA PRO A 14 -8.30 14.07 9.04
C PRO A 14 -6.83 13.88 8.64
N GLN A 15 -6.58 13.42 7.40
CA GLN A 15 -5.24 13.20 6.87
C GLN A 15 -5.11 13.93 5.53
N ILE A 16 -4.25 14.93 5.47
CA ILE A 16 -4.01 15.76 4.29
C ILE A 16 -2.97 15.09 3.40
N GLY A 17 -3.30 14.93 2.11
CA GLY A 17 -2.47 14.17 1.18
C GLY A 17 -2.00 14.94 -0.03
N LEU A 18 -0.96 14.41 -0.68
CA LEU A 18 -0.45 14.87 -1.98
C LEU A 18 -0.39 13.72 -2.99
N TRP A 19 -0.78 13.99 -4.23
CA TRP A 19 -0.73 13.04 -5.34
C TRP A 19 0.65 13.00 -6.00
N LEU A 20 1.25 11.82 -6.16
CA LEU A 20 2.55 11.62 -6.80
C LEU A 20 2.36 11.06 -8.22
N GLY A 21 2.31 11.96 -9.20
CA GLY A 21 2.23 11.61 -10.63
C GLY A 21 3.57 11.66 -11.39
N LEU A 22 4.67 12.05 -10.73
CA LEU A 22 5.98 12.25 -11.36
C LEU A 22 6.79 10.95 -11.56
N CYS A 23 6.34 9.83 -10.99
CA CYS A 23 6.92 8.50 -11.17
C CYS A 23 8.44 8.39 -10.95
N SER A 24 8.96 9.15 -9.98
CA SER A 24 10.39 9.18 -9.67
C SER A 24 10.60 9.08 -8.16
N SER A 25 11.52 8.20 -7.74
CA SER A 25 11.89 8.08 -6.34
C SER A 25 12.55 9.35 -5.80
N TYR A 26 13.28 10.09 -6.64
CA TYR A 26 13.95 11.33 -6.23
C TYR A 26 12.95 12.45 -5.92
N SER A 27 11.94 12.65 -6.78
CA SER A 27 10.89 13.64 -6.50
C SER A 27 9.98 13.18 -5.36
N ALA A 28 9.75 11.87 -5.20
CA ALA A 28 9.02 11.33 -4.06
C ALA A 28 9.74 11.59 -2.72
N GLU A 29 11.07 11.42 -2.66
CA GLU A 29 11.87 11.76 -1.47
C GLU A 29 11.78 13.25 -1.13
N LEU A 30 11.92 14.12 -2.14
CA LEU A 30 11.77 15.56 -1.98
C LEU A 30 10.40 15.93 -1.38
N LEU A 31 9.32 15.33 -1.90
CA LEU A 31 7.96 15.60 -1.45
C LEU A 31 7.61 14.92 -0.12
N ALA A 32 8.31 13.85 0.26
CA ALA A 32 8.13 13.18 1.56
C ALA A 32 8.48 14.08 2.75
N GLY A 33 9.36 15.06 2.54
CA GLY A 33 9.70 16.09 3.53
C GLY A 33 8.76 17.31 3.57
N ALA A 34 7.73 17.37 2.71
CA ALA A 34 6.90 18.57 2.55
C ALA A 34 5.77 18.73 3.60
N GLY A 35 5.64 17.80 4.54
CA GLY A 35 4.71 17.91 5.68
C GLY A 35 3.29 17.38 5.45
N PHE A 36 3.07 16.55 4.42
CA PHE A 36 1.80 15.86 4.21
C PHE A 36 1.65 14.65 5.15
N ASP A 37 0.42 14.31 5.52
CA ASP A 37 0.16 13.10 6.31
C ASP A 37 0.33 11.84 5.47
N TRP A 38 -0.04 11.92 4.17
CA TRP A 38 0.06 10.79 3.25
C TRP A 38 0.40 11.20 1.81
N LEU A 39 0.96 10.27 1.06
CA LEU A 39 1.35 10.45 -0.34
C LEU A 39 0.75 9.34 -1.21
N LEU A 40 0.05 9.70 -2.28
CA LEU A 40 -0.56 8.73 -3.20
C LEU A 40 0.38 8.45 -4.38
N ILE A 41 0.94 7.25 -4.43
CA ILE A 41 1.69 6.75 -5.58
C ILE A 41 0.68 6.19 -6.59
N ASP A 42 0.55 6.87 -7.73
CA ASP A 42 -0.51 6.59 -8.68
C ASP A 42 -0.08 5.56 -9.74
N GLY A 43 -0.65 4.37 -9.69
CA GLY A 43 -0.47 3.32 -10.70
C GLY A 43 -1.57 3.23 -11.75
N GLU A 44 -2.61 4.05 -11.67
CA GLU A 44 -3.72 4.05 -12.63
C GLU A 44 -3.52 5.08 -13.74
N HIS A 45 -3.20 6.32 -13.36
CA HIS A 45 -3.13 7.44 -14.30
C HIS A 45 -1.74 8.03 -14.47
N ALA A 46 -0.75 7.56 -13.71
CA ALA A 46 0.64 7.90 -13.91
C ALA A 46 1.43 6.67 -14.37
N PRO A 47 2.57 6.83 -15.09
CA PRO A 47 3.34 5.73 -15.64
C PRO A 47 4.15 4.95 -14.58
N ASN A 48 3.49 4.50 -13.51
CA ASN A 48 4.07 3.63 -12.50
C ASN A 48 3.81 2.15 -12.79
N ASN A 49 4.75 1.31 -12.38
CA ASN A 49 4.59 -0.13 -12.27
C ASN A 49 5.04 -0.58 -10.87
N VAL A 50 5.03 -1.89 -10.62
CA VAL A 50 5.42 -2.44 -9.31
C VAL A 50 6.86 -2.05 -8.93
N GLN A 51 7.78 -1.98 -9.90
CA GLN A 51 9.18 -1.59 -9.64
C GLN A 51 9.32 -0.11 -9.28
N THR A 52 8.64 0.81 -9.96
CA THR A 52 8.69 2.24 -9.61
C THR A 52 7.95 2.53 -8.31
N VAL A 53 6.88 1.79 -7.99
CA VAL A 53 6.24 1.83 -6.67
C VAL A 53 7.24 1.40 -5.59
N LEU A 54 7.97 0.30 -5.79
CA LEU A 54 8.98 -0.17 -4.85
C LEU A 54 10.02 0.91 -4.51
N THR A 55 10.58 1.59 -5.51
CA THR A 55 11.61 2.61 -5.28
C THR A 55 11.06 3.86 -4.60
N GLN A 56 9.83 4.28 -4.92
CA GLN A 56 9.17 5.37 -4.20
C GLN A 56 8.82 4.98 -2.75
N LEU A 57 8.37 3.75 -2.50
CA LEU A 57 8.17 3.22 -1.14
C LEU A 57 9.48 3.17 -0.33
N GLN A 58 10.64 3.02 -0.97
CA GLN A 58 11.94 3.08 -0.32
C GLN A 58 12.33 4.52 0.01
N ALA A 59 12.15 5.45 -0.93
CA ALA A 59 12.44 6.88 -0.78
C ALA A 59 11.60 7.53 0.33
N ILE A 60 10.31 7.18 0.44
CA ILE A 60 9.40 7.74 1.43
C ILE A 60 9.64 7.14 2.84
N ALA A 61 10.22 5.95 2.94
CA ALA A 61 10.28 5.17 4.17
C ALA A 61 10.85 5.86 5.44
N PRO A 62 11.87 6.75 5.36
CA PRO A 62 12.40 7.41 6.56
C PRO A 62 11.60 8.66 6.97
N TYR A 63 10.58 9.07 6.23
CA TYR A 63 9.79 10.28 6.48
C TYR A 63 8.47 9.98 7.21
N PRO A 64 7.85 10.99 7.86
CA PRO A 64 6.56 10.81 8.54
C PRO A 64 5.40 10.51 7.58
N SER A 65 5.44 11.05 6.36
CA SER A 65 4.39 10.90 5.34
C SER A 65 4.14 9.42 5.01
N GLN A 66 2.89 8.97 5.13
CA GLN A 66 2.54 7.56 4.91
C GLN A 66 2.23 7.27 3.42
N PRO A 67 2.85 6.27 2.79
CA PRO A 67 2.56 5.95 1.40
C PRO A 67 1.22 5.20 1.24
N VAL A 68 0.40 5.66 0.31
CA VAL A 68 -0.78 4.96 -0.22
C VAL A 68 -0.54 4.66 -1.69
N VAL A 69 -0.95 3.49 -2.17
CA VAL A 69 -0.76 3.09 -3.57
C VAL A 69 -2.11 2.90 -4.24
N ARG A 70 -2.29 3.50 -5.42
CA ARG A 70 -3.45 3.23 -6.28
C ARG A 70 -3.05 2.20 -7.35
N PRO A 71 -3.55 0.95 -7.32
CA PRO A 71 -3.38 0.01 -8.42
C PRO A 71 -4.08 0.52 -9.69
N SER A 72 -3.73 -0.03 -10.85
CA SER A 72 -4.36 0.36 -12.13
C SER A 72 -5.80 -0.12 -12.26
N TRP A 73 -6.19 -1.13 -11.47
CA TRP A 73 -7.56 -1.64 -11.37
C TRP A 73 -7.74 -2.43 -10.07
N ASN A 74 -8.97 -2.86 -9.77
CA ASN A 74 -9.25 -3.88 -8.75
C ASN A 74 -8.82 -5.29 -9.22
N ASP A 75 -7.52 -5.49 -9.43
CA ASP A 75 -6.93 -6.76 -9.86
C ASP A 75 -6.21 -7.46 -8.68
N PRO A 76 -6.67 -8.64 -8.24
CA PRO A 76 -6.01 -9.41 -7.18
C PRO A 76 -4.55 -9.77 -7.47
N VAL A 77 -4.17 -9.93 -8.75
CA VAL A 77 -2.78 -10.25 -9.13
C VAL A 77 -1.87 -9.06 -8.90
N GLN A 78 -2.23 -7.89 -9.42
CA GLN A 78 -1.49 -6.65 -9.18
C GLN A 78 -1.47 -6.28 -7.71
N ILE A 79 -2.61 -6.38 -7.00
CA ILE A 79 -2.70 -6.13 -5.56
C ILE A 79 -1.67 -6.99 -4.81
N LYS A 80 -1.63 -8.30 -5.05
CA LYS A 80 -0.63 -9.20 -4.44
C LYS A 80 0.81 -8.70 -4.65
N GLN A 81 1.16 -8.30 -5.88
CA GLN A 81 2.51 -7.81 -6.19
C GLN A 81 2.85 -6.52 -5.43
N LEU A 82 1.92 -5.57 -5.37
CA LEU A 82 2.09 -4.30 -4.64
C LEU A 82 2.25 -4.53 -3.13
N LEU A 83 1.48 -5.47 -2.56
CA LEU A 83 1.59 -5.81 -1.15
C LEU A 83 2.93 -6.47 -0.82
N ASP A 84 3.51 -7.25 -1.72
CA ASP A 84 4.80 -7.93 -1.48
C ASP A 84 6.01 -6.97 -1.56
N VAL A 85 5.93 -5.90 -2.36
CA VAL A 85 6.89 -4.78 -2.29
C VAL A 85 6.69 -3.88 -1.06
N GLY A 86 5.62 -4.10 -0.30
CA GLY A 86 5.41 -3.52 1.03
C GLY A 86 4.39 -2.39 1.09
N ALA A 87 3.50 -2.26 0.10
CA ALA A 87 2.32 -1.42 0.26
C ALA A 87 1.43 -1.98 1.40
N GLN A 88 0.90 -1.09 2.24
CA GLN A 88 -0.02 -1.46 3.34
C GLN A 88 -1.38 -0.78 3.22
N THR A 89 -1.46 0.31 2.46
CA THR A 89 -2.71 1.03 2.20
C THR A 89 -2.91 1.13 0.70
N LEU A 90 -4.04 0.64 0.22
CA LEU A 90 -4.42 0.68 -1.19
C LEU A 90 -5.66 1.56 -1.38
N LEU A 91 -5.63 2.41 -2.40
CA LEU A 91 -6.81 3.14 -2.90
C LEU A 91 -7.27 2.46 -4.18
N VAL A 92 -8.29 1.61 -4.11
CA VAL A 92 -8.69 0.76 -5.24
C VAL A 92 -9.69 1.50 -6.13
N PRO A 93 -9.38 1.75 -7.42
CA PRO A 93 -10.27 2.50 -8.29
C PRO A 93 -11.48 1.67 -8.74
N MET A 94 -12.52 2.38 -9.21
CA MET A 94 -13.68 1.81 -9.92
C MET A 94 -14.38 0.65 -9.18
N VAL A 95 -14.50 0.72 -7.86
CA VAL A 95 -15.33 -0.21 -7.07
C VAL A 95 -16.78 0.23 -7.15
N GLN A 96 -17.59 -0.49 -7.91
CA GLN A 96 -18.96 -0.11 -8.27
C GLN A 96 -20.03 -0.77 -7.39
N ASN A 97 -19.67 -1.82 -6.66
CA ASN A 97 -20.61 -2.58 -5.83
C ASN A 97 -19.92 -3.27 -4.63
N ALA A 98 -20.76 -3.80 -3.74
CA ALA A 98 -20.29 -4.46 -2.51
C ALA A 98 -19.47 -5.74 -2.78
N GLU A 99 -19.67 -6.42 -3.91
CA GLU A 99 -18.90 -7.62 -4.24
C GLU A 99 -17.48 -7.27 -4.66
N GLU A 100 -17.32 -6.25 -5.51
CA GLU A 100 -16.01 -5.72 -5.88
C GLU A 100 -15.25 -5.17 -4.66
N ALA A 101 -15.95 -4.53 -3.72
CA ALA A 101 -15.36 -4.08 -2.46
C ALA A 101 -14.87 -5.27 -1.61
N ARG A 102 -15.67 -6.35 -1.50
CA ARG A 102 -15.26 -7.58 -0.82
C ARG A 102 -14.06 -8.22 -1.50
N LEU A 103 -14.02 -8.23 -2.83
CA LEU A 103 -12.89 -8.75 -3.59
C LEU A 103 -11.60 -7.99 -3.28
N ALA A 104 -11.65 -6.65 -3.30
CA ALA A 104 -10.51 -5.79 -2.95
C ALA A 104 -9.98 -6.09 -1.54
N VAL A 105 -10.87 -6.21 -0.55
CA VAL A 105 -10.50 -6.61 0.82
C VAL A 105 -9.87 -7.99 0.85
N SER A 106 -10.49 -8.97 0.19
CA SER A 106 -10.01 -10.37 0.17
C SER A 106 -8.63 -10.50 -0.47
N ALA A 107 -8.32 -9.70 -1.49
CA ALA A 107 -7.02 -9.69 -2.16
C ALA A 107 -5.88 -9.24 -1.25
N THR A 108 -6.17 -8.50 -0.18
CA THR A 108 -5.15 -8.03 0.78
C THR A 108 -4.86 -8.97 1.93
N ARG A 109 -5.72 -9.98 2.15
CA ARG A 109 -5.67 -10.85 3.34
C ARG A 109 -5.23 -12.26 2.98
N TYR A 110 -4.37 -12.84 3.81
CA TYR A 110 -4.01 -14.26 3.73
C TYR A 110 -5.21 -15.17 4.10
N PRO A 111 -5.24 -16.41 3.61
CA PRO A 111 -6.22 -17.41 4.03
C PRO A 111 -6.24 -17.61 5.55
N PRO A 112 -7.42 -17.90 6.16
CA PRO A 112 -8.73 -18.07 5.53
C PRO A 112 -9.49 -16.75 5.28
N ALA A 113 -8.95 -15.60 5.68
CA ALA A 113 -9.65 -14.31 5.62
C ALA A 113 -9.66 -13.65 4.22
N GLY A 114 -8.97 -14.26 3.25
CA GLY A 114 -8.84 -13.76 1.88
C GLY A 114 -8.03 -14.71 1.00
N ILE A 115 -7.57 -14.18 -0.13
CA ILE A 115 -6.94 -14.93 -1.23
C ILE A 115 -5.51 -14.47 -1.54
N ARG A 116 -4.88 -13.69 -0.66
CA ARG A 116 -3.49 -13.23 -0.85
C ARG A 116 -2.55 -14.44 -0.89
N GLY A 117 -1.78 -14.55 -1.97
CA GLY A 117 -0.75 -15.59 -2.11
C GLY A 117 0.43 -15.39 -1.14
N VAL A 118 0.99 -16.48 -0.62
CA VAL A 118 2.10 -16.45 0.33
C VAL A 118 3.45 -16.43 -0.41
N GLY A 119 4.22 -15.37 -0.20
CA GLY A 119 5.57 -15.18 -0.75
C GLY A 119 6.55 -14.51 0.21
N SER A 120 6.33 -14.66 1.52
CA SER A 120 7.00 -13.83 2.55
C SER A 120 8.53 -13.90 2.51
N ALA A 121 9.13 -15.04 2.16
CA ALA A 121 10.59 -15.17 2.07
C ALA A 121 11.22 -14.24 1.00
N LEU A 122 10.47 -13.93 -0.07
CA LEU A 122 10.91 -13.09 -1.18
C LEU A 122 10.51 -11.61 -1.00
N ALA A 123 9.50 -11.35 -0.16
CA ALA A 123 8.83 -10.07 -0.07
C ALA A 123 9.58 -9.03 0.78
N ARG A 124 9.68 -7.79 0.28
CA ARG A 124 10.10 -6.63 1.10
C ARG A 124 9.13 -6.42 2.27
N ALA A 125 7.85 -6.75 2.08
CA ALA A 125 6.80 -6.58 3.09
C ALA A 125 7.09 -7.25 4.44
N SER A 126 7.64 -8.46 4.42
CA SER A 126 8.09 -9.20 5.62
C SER A 126 9.53 -8.85 6.03
N ARG A 127 10.18 -7.95 5.29
CA ARG A 127 11.64 -7.73 5.28
C ARG A 127 12.40 -9.04 5.07
N TRP A 128 12.00 -9.82 4.08
CA TRP A 128 12.59 -11.13 3.76
C TRP A 128 12.61 -12.06 4.99
N ASN A 129 11.42 -12.29 5.55
CA ASN A 129 11.17 -13.05 6.79
C ASN A 129 11.82 -12.51 8.08
N ARG A 130 12.42 -11.30 8.07
CA ARG A 130 12.97 -10.71 9.30
C ARG A 130 11.93 -10.14 10.24
N ILE A 131 10.70 -9.88 9.79
CA ILE A 131 9.59 -9.51 10.67
C ILE A 131 9.00 -10.78 11.30
N PRO A 132 9.09 -10.97 12.63
CA PRO A 132 8.50 -12.12 13.29
C PRO A 132 6.98 -12.14 13.14
N ASP A 133 6.43 -13.34 12.97
CA ASP A 133 5.00 -13.61 12.85
C ASP A 133 4.28 -12.78 11.77
N TYR A 134 5.01 -12.42 10.71
CA TYR A 134 4.49 -11.52 9.67
C TYR A 134 3.14 -11.97 9.10
N ILE A 135 2.99 -13.26 8.76
CA ILE A 135 1.75 -13.79 8.17
C ILE A 135 0.55 -13.61 9.10
N HIS A 136 0.75 -13.78 10.41
CA HIS A 136 -0.31 -13.64 11.42
C HIS A 136 -0.67 -12.17 11.70
N ARG A 137 0.24 -11.24 11.44
CA ARG A 137 0.07 -9.81 11.75
C ARG A 137 -0.30 -8.94 10.55
N ALA A 138 0.02 -9.40 9.33
CA ALA A 138 -0.10 -8.59 8.13
C ALA A 138 -1.55 -8.19 7.84
N ASN A 139 -2.51 -9.12 7.99
CA ASN A 139 -3.92 -8.89 7.70
C ASN A 139 -4.48 -7.69 8.46
N ASP A 140 -4.13 -7.55 9.74
CA ASP A 140 -4.62 -6.48 10.60
C ASP A 140 -3.99 -5.13 10.27
N ALA A 141 -2.83 -5.10 9.61
CA ALA A 141 -2.15 -3.89 9.20
C ALA A 141 -2.60 -3.37 7.83
N MET A 142 -3.37 -4.15 7.06
CA MET A 142 -3.86 -3.72 5.74
C MET A 142 -4.97 -2.68 5.85
N CYS A 143 -4.93 -1.67 5.00
CA CYS A 143 -5.95 -0.63 4.84
C CYS A 143 -6.41 -0.61 3.37
N VAL A 144 -7.72 -0.68 3.15
CA VAL A 144 -8.34 -0.63 1.82
C VAL A 144 -9.26 0.58 1.81
N LEU A 145 -9.03 1.49 0.86
CA LEU A 145 -9.81 2.68 0.58
C LEU A 145 -10.56 2.51 -0.73
#